data_AF-A0A9W7BVN5-F1
#
_entry.id   AF-A0A9W7BVN5-F1
#
_cell.length_a   1.000
_cell.length_b   1.000
_cell.length_c   1.000
_cell.angle_alpha   90.00
_cell.angle_beta   90.00
_cell.angle_gamma   90.00
#
_symmetry.space_group_name_H-M   'P 1'
#
loop_
_entity.id
_entity.type
_entity.pdbx_description
1 polymer ?
#
loop_
_entity_poly.entity_id
_entity_poly.type
_entity_poly.pdbx_seq_one_letter_code
_entity_poly.pdbx_strand_id
1 'polypeptide(L)'
;MKVDDAFDAELTDDGIRQAKVAGATEIVRARGANIELIVSSPLTRCLHTGALVFADQVKDDKIPKLVCDDLREISGWLVNAKRRRRSELEAKWTGWDFKSLTEEDELWEEDRLEDDESVVARINSALKMISELPQSNIAVVAHGGLFRKMTESVVTKGEISRFNNCELKTCTFDVDAFGNFVLEEIEC
;
A
#
# COMPACT_ATOMS: atom_id res chain seq x y z
N MET A 1 14.64 -15.52 -10.01
CA MET A 1 14.83 -14.13 -9.54
C MET A 1 15.16 -13.16 -10.69
N LYS A 2 14.40 -13.22 -11.79
CA LYS A 2 14.51 -12.29 -12.96
C LYS A 2 13.14 -11.69 -13.35
N VAL A 3 12.05 -12.19 -12.76
CA VAL A 3 10.69 -11.75 -13.05
C VAL A 3 10.34 -10.53 -12.19
N ASP A 4 10.88 -10.47 -10.98
CA ASP A 4 10.59 -9.41 -10.01
C ASP A 4 11.21 -8.06 -10.41
N ASP A 5 12.23 -8.06 -11.27
CA ASP A 5 12.89 -6.84 -11.79
C ASP A 5 12.23 -6.31 -13.06
N ALA A 6 11.17 -6.96 -13.55
CA ALA A 6 10.43 -6.51 -14.72
C ALA A 6 9.72 -5.17 -14.44
N PHE A 7 9.52 -4.38 -15.51
CA PHE A 7 8.77 -3.13 -15.43
C PHE A 7 7.40 -3.35 -14.82
N ASP A 8 7.11 -2.62 -13.73
CA ASP A 8 5.89 -2.73 -12.93
C ASP A 8 5.38 -4.18 -12.82
N ALA A 9 6.24 -5.05 -12.26
CA ALA A 9 6.05 -6.49 -12.29
C ALA A 9 4.69 -6.92 -11.73
N GLU A 10 4.09 -7.90 -12.40
CA GLU A 10 2.91 -8.63 -11.92
C GLU A 10 3.26 -9.50 -10.70
N LEU A 11 2.23 -9.96 -9.98
CA LEU A 11 2.42 -11.04 -9.02
C LEU A 11 2.84 -12.33 -9.75
N THR A 12 3.78 -13.06 -9.15
CA THR A 12 4.08 -14.44 -9.52
C THR A 12 2.96 -15.37 -9.07
N ASP A 13 2.95 -16.62 -9.56
CA ASP A 13 1.99 -17.64 -9.11
C ASP A 13 2.01 -17.84 -7.59
N ASP A 14 3.20 -17.78 -7.00
CA ASP A 14 3.38 -17.84 -5.55
C ASP A 14 2.79 -16.60 -4.85
N GLY A 15 3.00 -15.41 -5.41
CA GLY A 15 2.39 -14.18 -4.88
C GLY A 15 0.86 -14.20 -4.94
N ILE A 16 0.28 -14.69 -6.04
CA ILE A 16 -1.17 -14.89 -6.18
C ILE A 16 -1.68 -15.88 -5.13
N ARG A 17 -0.97 -17.00 -4.92
CA ARG A 17 -1.31 -18.00 -3.90
C ARG A 17 -1.27 -17.38 -2.50
N GLN A 18 -0.22 -16.63 -2.17
CA GLN A 18 -0.08 -15.94 -0.88
C GLN A 18 -1.23 -14.96 -0.63
N ALA A 19 -1.57 -14.13 -1.62
CA ALA A 19 -2.66 -13.16 -1.50
C ALA A 19 -4.03 -13.83 -1.27
N LYS A 20 -4.31 -14.93 -1.98
CA LYS A 20 -5.55 -15.71 -1.79
C LYS A 20 -5.61 -16.37 -0.40
N VAL A 21 -4.49 -16.91 0.09
CA VAL A 21 -4.42 -17.49 1.43
C VAL A 21 -4.66 -16.41 2.49
N ALA A 22 -4.04 -15.24 2.34
CA ALA A 22 -4.23 -14.09 3.22
C ALA A 22 -5.71 -13.64 3.26
N GLY A 23 -6.38 -13.56 2.11
CA GLY A 23 -7.81 -13.24 2.02
C GLY A 23 -8.74 -14.27 2.67
N ALA A 24 -8.29 -15.51 2.85
CA ALA A 24 -9.06 -16.55 3.53
C ALA A 24 -8.86 -16.58 5.06
N THR A 25 -7.99 -15.72 5.61
CA THR A 25 -7.72 -15.66 7.06
C THR A 25 -8.88 -15.06 7.84
N GLU A 26 -8.97 -15.38 9.13
CA GLU A 26 -10.00 -14.82 10.01
C GLU A 26 -9.84 -13.31 10.20
N ILE A 27 -8.60 -12.78 10.14
CA ILE A 27 -8.36 -11.33 10.18
C ILE A 27 -9.14 -10.66 9.06
N VAL A 28 -9.01 -11.16 7.82
CA VAL A 28 -9.75 -10.59 6.67
C VAL A 28 -11.24 -10.94 6.73
N ARG A 29 -11.64 -12.13 7.19
CA ARG A 29 -13.06 -12.49 7.23
C ARG A 29 -13.85 -11.75 8.32
N ALA A 30 -13.30 -11.66 9.52
CA ALA A 30 -13.93 -11.01 10.67
C ALA A 30 -13.78 -9.49 10.60
N ARG A 31 -12.55 -8.98 10.37
CA ARG A 31 -12.31 -7.52 10.31
C ARG A 31 -12.61 -6.93 8.94
N GLY A 32 -12.52 -7.71 7.87
CA GLY A 32 -12.86 -7.24 6.53
C GLY A 32 -14.35 -6.98 6.32
N ALA A 33 -15.23 -7.44 7.22
CA ALA A 33 -16.61 -6.96 7.27
C ALA A 33 -16.71 -5.47 7.67
N ASN A 34 -15.70 -4.96 8.39
CA ASN A 34 -15.65 -3.59 8.89
C ASN A 34 -14.68 -2.70 8.10
N ILE A 35 -13.97 -3.20 7.09
CA ILE A 35 -13.12 -2.36 6.24
C ILE A 35 -14.02 -1.43 5.44
N GLU A 36 -13.76 -0.14 5.52
CA GLU A 36 -14.58 0.91 4.89
C GLU A 36 -13.93 1.45 3.62
N LEU A 37 -12.62 1.24 3.45
CA LEU A 37 -11.82 1.72 2.33
C LEU A 37 -10.56 0.86 2.17
N ILE A 38 -10.18 0.60 0.91
CA ILE A 38 -8.86 0.07 0.57
C ILE A 38 -8.05 1.19 -0.07
N VAL A 39 -6.85 1.44 0.44
CA VAL A 39 -5.85 2.34 -0.15
C VAL A 39 -4.66 1.51 -0.61
N SER A 40 -4.24 1.66 -1.86
CA SER A 40 -3.13 0.89 -2.41
C SER A 40 -2.09 1.76 -3.11
N SER A 41 -0.85 1.28 -3.10
CA SER A 41 0.18 1.70 -4.05
C SER A 41 -0.28 1.49 -5.50
N PRO A 42 0.09 2.38 -6.45
CA PRO A 42 -0.21 2.21 -7.87
C PRO A 42 0.58 1.09 -8.55
N LEU A 43 1.60 0.52 -7.91
CA LEU A 43 2.37 -0.57 -8.51
C LEU A 43 1.50 -1.82 -8.66
N THR A 44 1.55 -2.44 -9.83
CA THR A 44 0.62 -3.50 -10.28
C THR A 44 0.54 -4.65 -9.27
N ARG A 45 1.67 -5.06 -8.69
CA ARG A 45 1.72 -6.09 -7.63
C ARG A 45 0.87 -5.75 -6.40
N CYS A 46 0.80 -4.49 -6.00
CA CYS A 46 -0.01 -4.06 -4.85
C CYS A 46 -1.49 -4.02 -5.19
N LEU A 47 -1.87 -3.45 -6.33
CA LEU A 47 -3.26 -3.44 -6.81
C LEU A 47 -3.80 -4.86 -6.92
N HIS A 48 -3.01 -5.78 -7.49
CA HIS A 48 -3.37 -7.18 -7.61
C HIS A 48 -3.47 -7.88 -6.24
N THR A 49 -2.53 -7.60 -5.32
CA THR A 49 -2.59 -8.12 -3.95
C THR A 49 -3.86 -7.66 -3.25
N GLY A 50 -4.19 -6.37 -3.29
CA GLY A 50 -5.39 -5.81 -2.67
C GLY A 50 -6.66 -6.42 -3.25
N ALA A 51 -6.74 -6.58 -4.57
CA ALA A 51 -7.88 -7.21 -5.23
C ALA A 51 -8.07 -8.69 -4.84
N LEU A 52 -6.98 -9.43 -4.59
CA LEU A 52 -7.04 -10.84 -4.21
C LEU A 52 -7.30 -11.04 -2.71
N VAL A 53 -6.64 -10.27 -1.85
CA VAL A 53 -6.79 -10.36 -0.39
C VAL A 53 -8.21 -9.94 0.01
N PHE A 54 -8.70 -8.83 -0.55
CA PHE A 54 -10.02 -8.28 -0.20
C PHE A 54 -11.08 -8.62 -1.24
N ALA A 55 -10.99 -9.79 -1.89
CA ALA A 55 -11.85 -10.20 -2.99
C ALA A 55 -13.35 -10.06 -2.68
N ASP A 56 -13.77 -10.37 -1.44
CA ASP A 56 -15.18 -10.29 -1.01
C ASP A 56 -15.67 -8.84 -0.82
N GLN A 57 -14.77 -7.93 -0.43
CA GLN A 57 -15.05 -6.51 -0.23
C GLN A 57 -15.00 -5.73 -1.55
N VAL A 58 -14.08 -6.08 -2.45
CA VAL A 58 -13.99 -5.45 -3.77
C VAL A 58 -15.11 -5.93 -4.71
N LYS A 59 -15.69 -7.11 -4.44
CA LYS A 59 -16.83 -7.64 -5.18
C LYS A 59 -18.04 -6.70 -5.04
N ASP A 60 -18.72 -6.46 -6.15
CA ASP A 60 -19.91 -5.61 -6.25
C ASP A 60 -19.68 -4.13 -5.84
N ASP A 61 -18.42 -3.66 -5.88
CA ASP A 61 -18.04 -2.28 -5.52
C ASP A 61 -18.57 -1.81 -4.15
N LYS A 62 -18.64 -2.74 -3.19
CA LYS A 62 -19.20 -2.48 -1.85
C LYS A 62 -18.45 -1.41 -1.07
N ILE A 63 -17.13 -1.31 -1.28
CA ILE A 63 -16.29 -0.31 -0.63
C ILE A 63 -15.46 0.47 -1.65
N PRO A 64 -15.21 1.76 -1.38
CA PRO A 64 -14.31 2.56 -2.18
C PRO A 64 -12.89 1.96 -2.18
N LYS A 65 -12.19 2.21 -3.27
CA LYS A 65 -10.82 1.76 -3.52
C LYS A 65 -10.05 2.95 -4.03
N LEU A 66 -9.01 3.38 -3.31
CA LEU A 66 -8.23 4.57 -3.61
C LEU A 66 -6.79 4.16 -3.92
N VAL A 67 -6.21 4.80 -4.92
CA VAL A 67 -4.78 4.68 -5.21
C VAL A 67 -4.04 5.89 -4.66
N CYS A 68 -2.89 5.66 -4.04
CA CYS A 68 -2.04 6.70 -3.47
C CYS A 68 -0.60 6.52 -3.96
N ASP A 69 -0.11 7.47 -4.77
CA ASP A 69 1.26 7.43 -5.35
C ASP A 69 2.34 7.38 -4.24
N ASP A 70 2.06 7.98 -3.08
CA ASP A 70 2.99 8.01 -1.93
C ASP A 70 3.18 6.65 -1.24
N LEU A 71 2.32 5.66 -1.52
CA LEU A 71 2.45 4.30 -0.98
C LEU A 71 3.37 3.38 -1.81
N ARG A 72 4.12 3.91 -2.77
CA ARG A 72 5.06 3.12 -3.59
C ARG A 72 6.27 2.64 -2.82
N GLU A 73 6.88 1.57 -3.34
CA GLU A 73 8.18 1.11 -2.87
C GLU A 73 9.22 2.22 -3.03
N ILE A 74 10.35 2.09 -2.33
CA ILE A 74 11.51 2.96 -2.53
C ILE A 74 11.82 3.02 -4.04
N SER A 75 11.80 4.22 -4.60
CA SER A 75 11.88 4.45 -6.04
C SER A 75 13.31 4.48 -6.56
N GLY A 76 13.50 4.14 -7.84
CA GLY A 76 14.77 4.23 -8.55
C GLY A 76 15.52 2.91 -8.75
N TRP A 77 16.63 2.96 -9.49
CA TRP A 77 17.52 1.85 -9.92
C TRP A 77 16.89 0.71 -10.73
N LEU A 78 15.74 0.20 -10.31
CA LEU A 78 15.06 -0.93 -10.91
C LEU A 78 13.72 -0.49 -11.49
N VAL A 79 13.44 -0.94 -12.71
CA VAL A 79 12.19 -0.61 -13.41
C VAL A 79 10.95 -1.24 -12.76
N ASN A 80 11.12 -2.20 -11.85
CA ASN A 80 10.02 -2.74 -11.05
C ASN A 80 9.46 -1.73 -10.03
N ALA A 81 10.22 -0.69 -9.70
CA ALA A 81 9.77 0.42 -8.88
C ALA A 81 9.10 1.51 -9.72
N LYS A 82 9.23 1.47 -11.05
CA LYS A 82 8.55 2.37 -11.99
C LYS A 82 7.12 1.94 -12.21
N ARG A 83 6.15 2.84 -12.07
CA ARG A 83 4.73 2.55 -12.27
C ARG A 83 4.35 2.67 -13.74
N ARG A 84 3.30 1.95 -14.12
CA ARG A 84 2.59 2.20 -15.37
C ARG A 84 1.96 3.58 -15.39
N ARG A 85 1.63 4.02 -16.60
CA ARG A 85 0.84 5.23 -16.82
C ARG A 85 -0.52 5.12 -16.14
N ARG A 86 -1.05 6.25 -15.70
CA ARG A 86 -2.37 6.29 -15.05
C ARG A 86 -3.45 5.67 -15.93
N SER A 87 -3.51 6.03 -17.21
CA SER A 87 -4.52 5.50 -18.13
C SER A 87 -4.44 3.98 -18.33
N GLU A 88 -3.24 3.39 -18.30
CA GLU A 88 -3.05 1.94 -18.35
C GLU A 88 -3.57 1.25 -17.08
N LEU A 89 -3.30 1.85 -15.92
CA LEU A 89 -3.76 1.34 -14.63
C LEU A 89 -5.29 1.45 -14.52
N GLU A 90 -5.88 2.57 -14.91
CA GLU A 90 -7.33 2.79 -14.93
C GLU A 90 -8.05 1.79 -15.83
N ALA A 91 -7.48 1.49 -17.00
CA ALA A 91 -8.04 0.51 -17.93
C ALA A 91 -7.99 -0.92 -17.37
N LYS A 92 -6.93 -1.27 -16.62
CA LYS A 92 -6.74 -2.62 -16.07
C LYS A 92 -7.50 -2.84 -14.76
N TRP A 93 -7.56 -1.83 -13.89
CA TRP A 93 -8.07 -1.93 -12.52
C TRP A 93 -9.33 -1.08 -12.35
N THR A 94 -10.37 -1.45 -13.08
CA THR A 94 -11.65 -0.75 -13.04
C THR A 94 -12.22 -0.70 -11.62
N GLY A 95 -12.77 0.44 -11.22
CA GLY A 95 -13.38 0.65 -9.90
C GLY A 95 -12.41 1.18 -8.83
N TRP A 96 -11.12 1.33 -9.13
CA TRP A 96 -10.17 2.06 -8.30
C TRP A 96 -10.12 3.54 -8.69
N ASP A 97 -10.00 4.43 -7.70
CA ASP A 97 -9.82 5.88 -7.91
C ASP A 97 -8.33 6.21 -8.05
N PHE A 98 -7.94 6.65 -9.25
CA PHE A 98 -6.57 7.01 -9.63
C PHE A 98 -6.32 8.52 -9.70
N LYS A 99 -7.23 9.36 -9.18
CA LYS A 99 -7.11 10.83 -9.30
C LYS A 99 -5.85 11.42 -8.68
N SER A 100 -5.23 10.71 -7.73
CA SER A 100 -3.96 11.14 -7.11
C SER A 100 -2.76 11.04 -8.06
N LEU A 101 -2.88 10.30 -9.17
CA LEU A 101 -1.77 10.05 -10.09
C LEU A 101 -1.70 11.11 -11.18
N THR A 102 -0.46 11.48 -11.54
CA THR A 102 -0.15 12.09 -12.84
C THR A 102 -0.12 11.01 -13.93
N GLU A 103 -0.24 11.42 -15.20
CA GLU A 103 -0.32 10.46 -16.30
C GLU A 103 0.94 9.60 -16.41
N GLU A 104 2.11 10.23 -16.35
CA GLU A 104 3.42 9.57 -16.39
C GLU A 104 3.98 9.38 -14.97
N ASP A 105 4.98 8.53 -14.83
CA ASP A 105 5.71 8.38 -13.58
C ASP A 105 6.79 9.47 -13.45
N GLU A 106 6.50 10.48 -12.65
CA GLU A 106 7.39 11.62 -12.41
C GLU A 106 8.37 11.39 -11.24
N LEU A 107 8.14 10.34 -10.42
CA LEU A 107 8.94 10.04 -9.23
C LEU A 107 10.10 9.10 -9.53
N TRP A 108 9.96 8.21 -10.52
CA TRP A 108 11.00 7.23 -10.83
C TRP A 108 12.13 7.81 -11.68
N GLU A 109 13.35 7.66 -11.18
CA GLU A 109 14.58 8.04 -11.87
C GLU A 109 15.47 6.80 -12.08
N GLU A 110 15.99 6.61 -13.30
CA GLU A 110 16.81 5.43 -13.63
C GLU A 110 18.15 5.43 -12.88
N ASP A 111 18.81 6.59 -12.85
CA ASP A 111 20.18 6.76 -12.34
C ASP A 111 20.26 7.15 -10.86
N ARG A 112 19.12 7.22 -10.17
CA ARG A 112 19.04 7.68 -8.78
C ARG A 112 18.08 6.84 -7.96
N LEU A 113 18.57 6.30 -6.85
CA LEU A 113 17.71 5.80 -5.79
C LEU A 113 17.15 6.99 -5.01
N GLU A 114 15.86 6.92 -4.71
CA GLU A 114 15.20 7.83 -3.81
C GLU A 114 15.91 7.89 -2.45
N ASP A 115 16.16 9.11 -1.96
CA ASP A 115 16.79 9.33 -0.67
C ASP A 115 15.81 9.14 0.50
N ASP A 116 16.37 8.85 1.67
CA ASP A 116 15.61 8.56 2.88
C ASP A 116 14.68 9.70 3.29
N GLU A 117 15.09 10.96 3.12
CA GLU A 117 14.26 12.13 3.44
C GLU A 117 13.01 12.17 2.55
N SER A 118 13.17 11.90 1.26
CA SER A 118 12.07 11.82 0.29
C SER A 118 11.11 10.67 0.60
N VAL A 119 11.62 9.48 0.94
CA VAL A 119 10.78 8.34 1.36
C VAL A 119 9.97 8.69 2.61
N VAL A 120 10.60 9.30 3.62
CA VAL A 120 9.93 9.72 4.86
C VAL A 120 8.88 10.80 4.59
N ALA A 121 9.18 11.76 3.71
CA ALA A 121 8.23 12.79 3.31
C ALA A 121 6.98 12.19 2.65
N ARG A 122 7.13 11.20 1.76
CA ARG A 122 5.99 10.48 1.17
C ARG A 122 5.20 9.69 2.19
N ILE A 123 5.85 9.00 3.11
CA ILE A 123 5.15 8.27 4.18
C ILE A 123 4.29 9.22 5.01
N ASN A 124 4.84 10.37 5.40
CA ASN A 124 4.09 11.39 6.15
C ASN A 124 2.92 11.96 5.33
N SER A 125 3.12 12.21 4.04
CA SER A 125 2.07 12.66 3.12
C SER A 125 0.93 11.63 3.02
N ALA A 126 1.26 10.34 2.83
CA ALA A 126 0.28 9.26 2.77
C ALA A 126 -0.50 9.12 4.08
N LEU A 127 0.20 9.11 5.22
CA LEU A 127 -0.45 9.01 6.54
C LEU A 127 -1.37 10.21 6.79
N LYS A 128 -0.90 11.43 6.53
CA LYS A 128 -1.70 12.66 6.65
C LYS A 128 -2.97 12.57 5.80
N MET A 129 -2.86 12.19 4.53
CA MET A 129 -4.01 11.99 3.65
C MET A 129 -4.97 10.96 4.26
N ILE A 130 -4.47 9.83 4.74
CA ILE A 130 -5.28 8.79 5.39
C ILE A 130 -6.01 9.31 6.64
N SER A 131 -5.36 10.13 7.48
CA SER A 131 -6.00 10.71 8.68
C SER A 131 -7.08 11.75 8.39
N GLU A 132 -7.07 12.34 7.21
CA GLU A 132 -8.08 13.32 6.79
C GLU A 132 -9.31 12.64 6.18
N LEU A 133 -9.26 11.33 5.96
CA LEU A 133 -10.39 10.55 5.46
C LEU A 133 -11.44 10.31 6.56
N PRO A 134 -12.74 10.25 6.21
CA PRO A 134 -13.80 9.99 7.18
C PRO A 134 -13.85 8.53 7.68
N GLN A 135 -13.20 7.59 6.98
CA GLN A 135 -13.16 6.17 7.35
C GLN A 135 -12.22 5.93 8.53
N SER A 136 -12.60 5.04 9.45
CA SER A 136 -11.73 4.65 10.57
C SER A 136 -11.01 3.33 10.31
N ASN A 137 -11.65 2.39 9.61
CA ASN A 137 -11.08 1.08 9.30
C ASN A 137 -10.61 1.01 7.85
N ILE A 138 -9.33 1.30 7.63
CA ILE A 138 -8.74 1.42 6.29
C ILE A 138 -7.72 0.30 6.08
N ALA A 139 -7.86 -0.44 4.98
CA ALA A 139 -6.85 -1.41 4.56
C ALA A 139 -5.80 -0.71 3.68
N VAL A 140 -4.54 -0.77 4.10
CA VAL A 140 -3.41 -0.19 3.35
C VAL A 140 -2.58 -1.30 2.72
N VAL A 141 -2.43 -1.27 1.38
CA VAL A 141 -1.67 -2.26 0.61
C VAL A 141 -0.47 -1.59 -0.04
N ALA A 142 0.72 -1.80 0.54
CA ALA A 142 1.97 -1.19 0.11
C ALA A 142 3.13 -2.20 0.11
N HIS A 143 4.37 -1.74 0.33
CA HIS A 143 5.58 -2.52 0.13
C HIS A 143 6.42 -2.65 1.39
N GLY A 144 7.26 -3.68 1.44
CA GLY A 144 8.08 -3.98 2.61
C GLY A 144 9.13 -2.91 2.91
N GLY A 145 9.75 -2.31 1.88
CA GLY A 145 10.73 -1.23 2.10
C GLY A 145 10.06 0.03 2.68
N LEU A 146 8.91 0.41 2.14
CA LEU A 146 8.09 1.51 2.67
C LEU A 146 7.66 1.26 4.12
N PHE A 147 7.06 0.10 4.44
CA PHE A 147 6.61 -0.21 5.80
C PHE A 147 7.76 -0.29 6.81
N ARG A 148 8.93 -0.80 6.39
CA ARG A 148 10.14 -0.77 7.21
C ARG A 148 10.53 0.67 7.53
N LYS A 149 10.61 1.54 6.51
CA LYS A 149 10.98 2.95 6.73
C LYS A 149 9.96 3.68 7.61
N MET A 150 8.67 3.41 7.43
CA MET A 150 7.60 3.95 8.29
C MET A 150 7.82 3.56 9.75
N THR A 151 8.10 2.28 10.00
CA THR A 151 8.35 1.79 11.36
C THR A 151 9.60 2.40 11.97
N GLU A 152 10.69 2.48 11.22
CA GLU A 152 11.99 2.95 11.71
C GLU A 152 12.06 4.47 11.91
N SER A 153 11.31 5.24 11.14
CA SER A 153 11.52 6.69 11.02
C SER A 153 10.29 7.56 11.30
N VAL A 154 9.08 6.98 11.31
CA VAL A 154 7.83 7.74 11.49
C VAL A 154 7.07 7.30 12.73
N VAL A 155 7.02 6.00 13.03
CA VAL A 155 6.39 5.50 14.25
C VAL A 155 7.28 5.87 15.45
N THR A 156 6.82 6.83 16.25
CA THR A 156 7.59 7.41 17.36
C THR A 156 7.52 6.59 18.65
N LYS A 157 6.56 5.67 18.75
CA LYS A 157 6.28 4.85 19.93
C LYS A 157 5.72 3.49 19.51
N GLY A 158 6.20 2.41 20.12
CA GLY A 158 5.84 1.04 19.73
C GLY A 158 6.76 0.48 18.65
N GLU A 159 6.69 -0.84 18.42
CA GLU A 159 7.49 -1.54 17.41
C GLU A 159 6.56 -2.36 16.51
N ILE A 160 6.65 -2.13 15.20
CA ILE A 160 5.97 -2.94 14.19
C ILE A 160 7.01 -3.88 13.61
N SER A 161 6.90 -5.18 13.89
CA SER A 161 7.84 -6.15 13.32
C SER A 161 7.77 -6.13 11.78
N ARG A 162 8.86 -6.54 11.12
CA ARG A 162 8.93 -6.60 9.65
C ARG A 162 7.76 -7.42 9.09
N PHE A 163 7.20 -6.96 7.97
CA PHE A 163 6.17 -7.66 7.22
C PHE A 163 6.80 -8.69 6.27
N ASN A 164 6.21 -9.88 6.23
CA ASN A 164 6.37 -10.87 5.17
C ASN A 164 5.39 -10.58 4.03
N ASN A 165 5.59 -11.23 2.88
CA ASN A 165 4.67 -11.09 1.75
C ASN A 165 3.24 -11.50 2.13
N CYS A 166 2.27 -10.63 1.85
CA CYS A 166 0.86 -10.81 2.19
C CYS A 166 0.57 -11.01 3.69
N GLU A 167 1.48 -10.64 4.59
CA GLU A 167 1.21 -10.58 6.02
C GLU A 167 0.33 -9.36 6.32
N LEU A 168 -0.72 -9.56 7.13
CA LEU A 168 -1.57 -8.48 7.63
C LEU A 168 -1.19 -8.17 9.07
N LYS A 169 -1.16 -6.89 9.41
CA LYS A 169 -1.10 -6.40 10.80
C LYS A 169 -2.15 -5.33 10.97
N THR A 170 -2.86 -5.38 12.08
CA THR A 170 -3.80 -4.32 12.43
C THR A 170 -3.11 -3.36 13.37
N CYS A 171 -3.06 -2.08 13.01
CA CYS A 171 -2.42 -1.04 13.78
C CYS A 171 -3.45 0.04 14.10
N THR A 172 -3.51 0.46 15.36
CA THR A 172 -4.31 1.62 15.79
C THR A 172 -3.36 2.80 15.95
N PHE A 173 -3.63 3.87 15.20
CA PHE A 173 -2.87 5.11 15.28
C PHE A 173 -3.73 6.21 15.91
N ASP A 174 -3.12 6.99 16.80
CA ASP A 174 -3.62 8.29 17.23
C ASP A 174 -2.83 9.41 16.54
N VAL A 175 -3.39 10.61 16.53
CA VAL A 175 -2.72 11.81 16.03
C VAL A 175 -2.50 12.76 17.20
N ASP A 176 -1.23 13.01 17.52
CA ASP A 176 -0.89 13.89 18.64
C ASP A 176 -1.23 15.36 18.37
N ALA A 177 -1.06 16.21 19.39
CA ALA A 177 -1.35 17.65 19.30
C ALA A 177 -0.50 18.40 18.24
N PHE A 178 0.54 17.77 17.71
CA PHE A 178 1.42 18.32 16.67
C PHE A 178 1.15 17.71 15.29
N GLY A 179 0.17 16.81 15.18
CA GLY A 179 -0.18 16.14 13.93
C GLY A 179 0.67 14.90 13.63
N ASN A 180 1.45 14.39 14.60
CA ASN A 180 2.25 13.20 14.39
C ASN A 180 1.43 11.94 14.66
N PHE A 181 1.68 10.88 13.87
CA PHE A 181 1.08 9.58 14.07
C PHE A 181 1.77 8.83 15.20
N VAL A 182 0.99 8.41 16.19
CA VAL A 182 1.44 7.62 17.33
C VAL A 182 0.78 6.26 17.26
N LEU A 183 1.57 5.19 17.22
CA LEU A 183 1.05 3.83 17.27
C LEU A 183 0.66 3.51 18.71
N GLU A 184 -0.64 3.25 18.92
CA GLU A 184 -1.20 2.92 20.24
C GLU A 184 -1.29 1.40 20.44
N GLU A 185 -1.75 0.67 19.42
CA GLU A 185 -1.95 -0.77 19.51
C GLU A 185 -1.54 -1.47 18.21
N ILE A 186 -1.03 -2.70 18.34
CA ILE A 186 -0.76 -3.59 17.22
C ILE A 186 -1.26 -5.00 17.51
N GLU A 187 -1.97 -5.57 16.55
CA GLU A 187 -2.37 -6.97 16.54
C GLU A 187 -1.77 -7.66 15.31
N CYS A 188 -1.08 -8.78 15.55
CA CYS A 188 -0.45 -9.63 14.53
C CYS A 188 -1.21 -10.95 14.39
#